data_AF-A0A956HSE1-F1
#
_entry.id   AF-A0A956HSE1-F1
#
_cell.length_a   1.000
_cell.length_b   1.000
_cell.length_c   1.000
_cell.angle_alpha   90.00
_cell.angle_beta   90.00
_cell.angle_gamma   90.00
#
_symmetry.space_group_name_H-M   'P 1'
#
loop_
_entity.id
_entity.type
_entity.pdbx_description
1 polymer ?
#
loop_
_entity_poly.entity_id
_entity_poly.type
_entity_poly.pdbx_seq_one_letter_code
_entity_poly.pdbx_strand_id
1 'polypeptide(L)'
;MRTPMLFSCSLLLALSTSLSVVGCAGSGPRACTEIGCGSSVSIELLKRDGVWGPGAYTVTVVADGETTTCSVTMPLSCDAPPPCGENSSVVIGLSGCALPVEQQSLSGVEVIGGAPKRIEVQIALDGQGLSEATFTPEYRTSRPNGPECEPECTQTVEQLVMKL
;
A
#
# COMPACT_ATOMS: atom_id res chain seq x y z
N MET A 1 28.44 70.43 -22.37
CA MET A 1 28.98 70.82 -23.69
C MET A 1 28.99 69.60 -24.60
N ARG A 2 28.58 69.80 -25.87
CA ARG A 2 28.46 68.85 -27.00
C ARG A 2 27.22 67.93 -27.06
N THR A 3 26.27 68.39 -27.90
CA THR A 3 25.34 67.63 -28.77
C THR A 3 26.12 66.85 -29.86
N PRO A 4 25.47 66.18 -30.85
CA PRO A 4 24.61 64.99 -30.80
C PRO A 4 25.12 63.91 -31.82
N MET A 5 24.49 62.74 -31.93
CA MET A 5 24.42 62.06 -33.25
C MET A 5 23.14 61.26 -33.37
N LEU A 6 22.23 61.82 -34.16
CA LEU A 6 21.07 61.20 -34.76
C LEU A 6 21.57 60.27 -35.88
N PHE A 7 21.14 59.01 -35.88
CA PHE A 7 20.97 58.27 -37.13
C PHE A 7 19.56 57.69 -37.16
N SER A 8 18.72 58.43 -37.86
CA SER A 8 17.40 58.04 -38.31
C SER A 8 17.56 56.91 -39.33
N CYS A 9 17.05 55.72 -39.04
CA CYS A 9 16.78 54.72 -40.07
C CYS A 9 15.27 54.50 -40.10
N SER A 10 14.63 55.23 -41.01
CA SER A 10 13.20 55.18 -41.25
C SER A 10 12.79 53.82 -41.80
N LEU A 11 11.83 53.21 -41.11
CA LEU A 11 10.58 52.71 -41.66
C LEU A 11 10.66 51.77 -42.88
N LEU A 12 10.46 50.47 -42.64
CA LEU A 12 9.71 49.59 -43.54
C LEU A 12 8.77 48.71 -42.72
N LEU A 13 7.47 48.84 -43.01
CA LEU A 13 6.42 47.92 -42.60
C LEU A 13 6.74 46.51 -43.11
N ALA A 14 6.46 45.47 -42.31
CA ALA A 14 5.33 44.55 -42.56
C ALA A 14 5.48 43.20 -41.83
N LEU A 15 4.30 42.64 -41.51
CA LEU A 15 3.98 41.22 -41.28
C LEU A 15 4.28 40.58 -39.91
N SER A 16 3.19 40.46 -39.16
CA SER A 16 2.90 39.49 -38.12
C SER A 16 3.23 38.03 -38.49
N THR A 17 3.95 37.31 -37.62
CA THR A 17 3.81 35.84 -37.46
C THR A 17 4.32 35.40 -36.07
N SER A 18 3.34 35.05 -35.22
CA SER A 18 3.33 33.95 -34.24
C SER A 18 4.66 33.49 -33.63
N LEU A 19 4.82 33.81 -32.34
CA LEU A 19 5.71 33.13 -31.40
C LEU A 19 5.25 31.66 -31.25
N SER A 20 5.86 30.74 -31.99
CA SER A 20 5.74 29.31 -31.69
C SER A 20 6.57 29.03 -30.44
N VAL A 21 5.93 29.11 -29.28
CA VAL A 21 6.47 28.51 -28.06
C VAL A 21 6.51 27.01 -28.33
N VAL A 22 7.71 26.49 -28.60
CA VAL A 22 7.98 25.05 -28.58
C VAL A 22 7.84 24.64 -27.12
N GLY A 23 6.59 24.38 -26.71
CA GLY A 23 6.32 23.68 -25.48
C GLY A 23 6.95 22.30 -25.60
N CYS A 24 7.89 21.98 -24.72
CA CYS A 24 8.25 20.60 -24.44
C CYS A 24 7.02 19.89 -23.85
N ALA A 25 6.08 19.52 -24.70
CA ALA A 25 5.11 18.49 -24.39
C ALA A 25 5.86 17.15 -24.50
N GLY A 26 6.63 16.82 -23.46
CA GLY A 26 7.09 15.46 -23.21
C GLY A 26 5.90 14.59 -22.79
N SER A 27 4.88 14.47 -23.64
CA SER A 27 3.79 13.53 -23.50
C SER A 27 4.18 12.24 -24.22
N GLY A 28 5.13 11.50 -23.64
CA GLY A 28 5.19 10.08 -23.90
C GLY A 28 3.87 9.44 -23.47
N PRO A 29 3.39 8.36 -24.11
CA PRO A 29 2.19 7.67 -23.65
C PRO A 29 2.38 7.27 -22.18
N ARG A 30 1.50 7.75 -21.30
CA ARG A 30 1.46 7.26 -19.91
C ARG A 30 1.09 5.79 -19.96
N ALA A 31 1.95 4.94 -19.42
CA ALA A 31 1.63 3.53 -19.28
C ALA A 31 0.69 3.39 -18.08
N CYS A 32 -0.59 3.09 -18.33
CA CYS A 32 -1.48 2.57 -17.29
C CYS A 32 -0.96 1.18 -16.91
N THR A 33 -0.34 1.06 -15.75
CA THR A 33 0.04 -0.24 -15.17
C THR A 33 -1.00 -0.64 -14.13
N GLU A 34 -1.13 -1.92 -13.81
CA GLU A 34 -1.98 -2.36 -12.69
C GLU A 34 -1.20 -2.45 -11.37
N ILE A 35 0.05 -1.98 -11.35
CA ILE A 35 0.93 -2.06 -10.19
C ILE A 35 0.30 -1.30 -9.01
N GLY A 36 0.13 -1.99 -7.89
CA GLY A 36 -0.46 -1.45 -6.67
C GLY A 36 -1.98 -1.27 -6.70
N CYS A 37 -2.66 -1.75 -7.75
CA CYS A 37 -4.11 -1.68 -7.84
C CYS A 37 -4.76 -3.05 -7.63
N GLY A 38 -5.50 -3.18 -6.52
CA GLY A 38 -6.28 -4.37 -6.22
C GLY A 38 -7.37 -4.06 -5.20
N SER A 39 -8.26 -5.02 -5.00
CA SER A 39 -9.20 -4.98 -3.88
C SER A 39 -8.55 -5.66 -2.68
N SER A 40 -8.39 -4.94 -1.58
CA SER A 40 -7.81 -5.50 -0.36
C SER A 40 -8.32 -4.85 0.92
N VAL A 41 -8.19 -5.61 2.02
CA VAL A 41 -8.28 -5.08 3.38
C VAL A 41 -6.96 -5.31 4.07
N SER A 42 -6.34 -4.25 4.56
CA SER A 42 -5.15 -4.33 5.39
C SER A 42 -5.56 -4.13 6.85
N ILE A 43 -5.11 -5.00 7.74
CA ILE A 43 -5.37 -4.93 9.17
C ILE A 43 -4.01 -4.75 9.85
N GLU A 44 -3.73 -3.55 10.31
CA GLU A 44 -2.49 -3.23 11.01
C GLU A 44 -2.53 -3.79 12.44
N LEU A 45 -1.50 -4.53 12.82
CA LEU A 45 -1.39 -5.06 14.18
C LEU A 45 -0.64 -4.06 15.06
N LEU A 46 -1.38 -3.31 15.86
CA LEU A 46 -0.83 -2.28 16.72
C LEU A 46 -0.37 -2.89 18.04
N LYS A 47 0.94 -2.89 18.26
CA LYS A 47 1.56 -3.37 19.49
C LYS A 47 1.99 -2.20 20.37
N ARG A 48 1.69 -2.26 21.68
CA ARG A 48 2.09 -1.22 22.65
C ARG A 48 3.58 -1.24 22.99
N ASP A 49 4.15 -2.44 23.15
CA ASP A 49 5.51 -2.61 23.70
C ASP A 49 6.58 -2.91 22.64
N GLY A 50 6.23 -2.84 21.34
CA GLY A 50 7.18 -2.89 20.22
C GLY A 50 7.80 -4.25 19.88
N VAL A 51 8.02 -5.17 20.83
CA VAL A 51 8.77 -6.42 20.60
C VAL A 51 7.90 -7.68 20.68
N TRP A 52 7.79 -8.44 19.59
CA TRP A 52 7.09 -9.73 19.53
C TRP A 52 7.79 -10.80 20.38
N GLY A 53 7.06 -11.37 21.34
CA GLY A 53 7.59 -12.43 22.19
C GLY A 53 7.79 -13.73 21.39
N PRO A 54 8.71 -14.61 21.81
CA PRO A 54 8.89 -15.90 21.17
C PRO A 54 7.65 -16.79 21.33
N GLY A 55 7.43 -17.70 20.38
CA GLY A 55 6.35 -18.68 20.44
C GLY A 55 5.60 -18.82 19.11
N ALA A 56 4.57 -19.67 19.12
CA ALA A 56 3.73 -19.95 17.97
C ALA A 56 2.50 -19.04 17.96
N TYR A 57 2.45 -18.12 16.99
CA TYR A 57 1.30 -17.28 16.75
C TYR A 57 0.37 -17.95 15.75
N THR A 58 -0.91 -18.07 16.12
CA THR A 58 -1.97 -18.50 15.23
C THR A 58 -2.85 -17.30 14.92
N VAL A 59 -3.02 -17.00 13.63
CA VAL A 59 -3.89 -15.93 13.14
C VAL A 59 -5.03 -16.59 12.39
N THR A 60 -6.25 -16.46 12.89
CA THR A 60 -7.46 -16.95 12.22
C THR A 60 -8.22 -15.76 11.67
N VAL A 61 -8.52 -15.81 10.37
CA VAL A 61 -9.26 -14.78 9.65
C VAL A 61 -10.53 -15.41 9.11
N VAL A 62 -11.67 -14.79 9.38
CA VAL A 62 -12.96 -15.17 8.80
C VAL A 62 -13.45 -14.03 7.92
N ALA A 63 -13.35 -14.17 6.60
CA ALA A 63 -13.81 -13.18 5.63
C ALA A 63 -15.10 -13.68 4.98
N ASP A 64 -16.21 -12.98 5.19
CA ASP A 64 -17.56 -13.36 4.69
C ASP A 64 -17.95 -14.83 4.96
N GLY A 65 -17.45 -15.40 6.07
CA GLY A 65 -17.69 -16.78 6.49
C GLY A 65 -16.65 -17.80 6.02
N GLU A 66 -15.72 -17.43 5.14
CA GLU A 66 -14.58 -18.26 4.77
C GLU A 66 -13.46 -18.12 5.81
N THR A 67 -13.02 -19.25 6.37
CA THR A 67 -12.01 -19.28 7.44
C THR A 67 -10.65 -19.65 6.88
N THR A 68 -9.66 -18.79 7.10
CA THR A 68 -8.24 -19.08 6.87
C THR A 68 -7.50 -19.06 8.20
N THR A 69 -6.63 -20.04 8.42
CA THR A 69 -5.76 -20.07 9.61
C THR A 69 -4.30 -20.05 9.16
N CYS A 70 -3.56 -19.09 9.70
CA CYS A 70 -2.14 -18.89 9.42
C CYS A 70 -1.33 -19.15 10.69
N SER A 71 -0.14 -19.74 10.51
CA SER A 71 0.76 -20.04 11.61
C SER A 71 2.11 -19.34 11.41
N VAL A 72 2.56 -18.60 12.41
CA VAL A 72 3.87 -17.94 12.42
C VAL A 72 4.61 -18.30 13.69
N THR A 73 5.87 -18.70 13.57
CA THR A 73 6.74 -18.89 14.74
C THR A 73 7.68 -17.70 14.88
N MET A 74 7.77 -17.14 16.08
CA MET A 74 8.78 -16.15 16.45
C MET A 74 9.87 -16.81 17.31
N PRO A 75 11.17 -16.55 17.08
CA PRO A 75 11.73 -15.71 16.01
C PRO A 75 11.49 -16.26 14.60
N LEU A 76 11.44 -15.36 13.61
CA LEU A 76 11.23 -15.69 12.22
C LEU A 76 12.42 -16.46 11.62
N SER A 77 12.11 -17.41 10.74
CA SER A 77 13.09 -18.05 9.86
C SER A 77 12.88 -17.56 8.42
N CYS A 78 13.96 -17.21 7.72
CA CYS A 78 13.88 -16.76 6.32
C CYS A 78 13.53 -17.90 5.35
N ASP A 79 13.71 -19.15 5.77
CA ASP A 79 13.39 -20.35 4.97
C ASP A 79 12.01 -20.94 5.33
N ALA A 80 11.25 -20.25 6.20
CA ALA A 80 9.91 -20.70 6.57
C ALA A 80 8.94 -20.62 5.37
N PRO A 81 8.00 -21.58 5.24
CA PRO A 81 6.96 -21.48 4.22
C PRO A 81 6.01 -20.30 4.52
N PRO A 82 5.21 -19.87 3.52
CA PRO A 82 4.18 -18.85 3.73
C PRO A 82 3.21 -19.24 4.87
N PRO A 83 2.95 -18.35 5.85
CA PRO A 83 2.17 -18.68 7.06
C PRO A 83 0.76 -19.24 6.81
N CYS A 84 0.11 -18.81 5.74
CA CYS A 84 -1.28 -19.17 5.42
C CYS A 84 -1.38 -20.28 4.37
N GLY A 85 -0.26 -20.88 3.96
CA GLY A 85 -0.19 -21.83 2.84
C GLY A 85 -0.03 -21.15 1.48
N GLU A 86 0.26 -21.96 0.47
CA GLU A 86 0.40 -21.51 -0.91
C GLU A 86 -0.97 -21.14 -1.50
N ASN A 87 -1.04 -20.01 -2.23
CA ASN A 87 -2.25 -19.49 -2.88
C ASN A 87 -3.36 -18.98 -1.94
N SER A 88 -3.07 -18.74 -0.66
CA SER A 88 -3.99 -18.07 0.25
C SER A 88 -4.30 -16.63 -0.21
N SER A 89 -5.56 -16.21 -0.11
CA SER A 89 -5.96 -14.80 -0.24
C SER A 89 -5.65 -13.98 1.02
N VAL A 90 -5.27 -14.65 2.11
CA VAL A 90 -4.78 -14.02 3.35
C VAL A 90 -3.27 -14.08 3.37
N VAL A 91 -2.64 -12.93 3.62
CA VAL A 91 -1.19 -12.74 3.75
C VAL A 91 -0.89 -12.18 5.13
N ILE A 92 0.15 -12.68 5.79
CA ILE A 92 0.68 -12.09 7.01
C ILE A 92 1.91 -11.25 6.65
N GLY A 93 1.89 -9.98 7.02
CA GLY A 93 3.04 -9.09 6.83
C GLY A 93 4.14 -9.42 7.84
N LEU A 94 5.21 -10.07 7.38
CA LEU A 94 6.38 -10.42 8.19
C LEU A 94 7.58 -9.57 7.81
N SER A 95 8.39 -9.17 8.79
CA SER A 95 9.63 -8.43 8.54
C SER A 95 10.74 -8.82 9.49
N GLY A 96 11.97 -8.80 8.97
CA GLY A 96 13.18 -8.85 9.77
C GLY A 96 13.76 -10.25 10.03
N CYS A 97 13.43 -11.30 9.28
CA CYS A 97 13.98 -12.65 9.55
C CYS A 97 15.53 -12.73 9.58
N ALA A 98 16.22 -11.79 8.91
CA ALA A 98 17.68 -11.65 8.92
C ALA A 98 18.21 -10.59 9.92
N LEU A 99 17.33 -10.00 10.74
CA LEU A 99 17.62 -8.99 11.75
C LEU A 99 17.61 -9.60 13.17
N PRO A 100 18.17 -8.90 14.17
CA PRO A 100 18.01 -9.29 15.58
C PRO A 100 16.54 -9.49 15.96
N VAL A 101 16.28 -10.40 16.89
CA VAL A 101 14.91 -10.83 17.28
C VAL A 101 14.04 -9.64 17.69
N GLU A 102 14.62 -8.64 18.32
CA GLU A 102 13.91 -7.45 18.82
C GLU A 102 13.44 -6.52 17.69
N GLN A 103 13.96 -6.70 16.47
CA GLN A 103 13.58 -5.95 15.27
C GLN A 103 12.67 -6.77 14.34
N GLN A 104 12.31 -8.00 14.72
CA GLN A 104 11.40 -8.84 13.96
C GLN A 104 9.95 -8.52 14.29
N SER A 105 9.07 -8.60 13.29
CA SER A 105 7.68 -8.20 13.48
C SER A 105 6.66 -8.96 12.63
N LEU A 106 5.50 -9.23 13.24
CA LEU A 106 4.22 -9.27 12.54
C LEU A 106 3.70 -7.83 12.41
N SER A 107 3.58 -7.34 11.17
CA SER A 107 3.13 -5.97 10.87
C SER A 107 1.62 -5.87 10.64
N GLY A 108 1.02 -6.92 10.09
CA GLY A 108 -0.37 -6.85 9.65
C GLY A 108 -0.90 -8.16 9.09
N VAL A 109 -2.18 -8.16 8.82
CA VAL A 109 -2.90 -9.17 8.03
C VAL A 109 -3.46 -8.46 6.80
N GLU A 110 -3.28 -9.03 5.61
CA GLU A 110 -3.91 -8.52 4.40
C GLU A 110 -4.81 -9.59 3.79
N VAL A 111 -6.04 -9.21 3.43
CA VAL A 111 -6.93 -10.02 2.61
C VAL A 111 -6.93 -9.42 1.21
N ILE A 112 -6.38 -10.14 0.24
CA ILE A 112 -6.20 -9.68 -1.15
C ILE A 112 -7.20 -10.34 -2.10
N GLY A 113 -7.49 -9.67 -3.21
CA GLY A 113 -8.33 -10.22 -4.29
C GLY A 113 -9.83 -10.15 -4.02
N GLY A 114 -10.27 -9.33 -3.05
CA GLY A 114 -11.66 -9.21 -2.69
C GLY A 114 -11.97 -7.97 -1.84
N ALA A 115 -13.26 -7.69 -1.67
CA ALA A 115 -13.78 -6.64 -0.82
C ALA A 115 -14.83 -7.24 0.15
N PRO A 116 -14.38 -8.06 1.13
CA PRO A 116 -15.29 -8.72 2.06
C PRO A 116 -16.13 -7.71 2.86
N LYS A 117 -17.41 -8.02 3.07
CA LYS A 117 -18.32 -7.15 3.82
C LYS A 117 -18.09 -7.25 5.32
N ARG A 118 -17.56 -8.37 5.78
CA ARG A 118 -17.26 -8.61 7.18
C ARG A 118 -15.99 -9.43 7.33
N ILE A 119 -15.12 -8.99 8.24
CA ILE A 119 -13.91 -9.72 8.62
C ILE A 119 -13.91 -9.94 10.12
N GLU A 120 -13.62 -11.15 10.55
CA GLU A 120 -13.19 -11.43 11.92
C GLU A 120 -11.71 -11.79 11.92
N VAL A 121 -10.96 -11.31 12.91
CA VAL A 121 -9.58 -11.70 13.15
C VAL A 121 -9.43 -12.15 14.58
N GLN A 122 -8.78 -13.28 14.79
CA GLN A 122 -8.37 -13.77 16.10
C GLN A 122 -6.88 -14.10 16.06
N ILE A 123 -6.16 -13.71 17.10
CA ILE A 123 -4.73 -13.96 17.24
C ILE A 123 -4.51 -14.66 18.57
N ALA A 124 -3.80 -15.78 18.54
CA ALA A 124 -3.38 -16.54 19.72
C ALA A 124 -1.87 -16.73 19.74
N LEU A 125 -1.29 -16.87 20.94
CA LEU A 125 0.11 -17.25 21.17
C LEU A 125 0.12 -18.53 21.99
N ASP A 126 0.75 -19.57 21.46
CA ASP A 126 0.84 -20.90 22.08
C ASP A 126 -0.56 -21.43 22.51
N GLY A 127 -1.58 -21.14 21.69
CA GLY A 127 -2.97 -21.51 21.93
C GLY A 127 -3.74 -20.59 22.89
N GLN A 128 -3.09 -19.63 23.53
CA GLN A 128 -3.74 -18.62 24.37
C GLN A 128 -4.19 -17.43 23.52
N GLY A 129 -5.49 -17.13 23.52
CA GLY A 129 -6.04 -15.97 22.81
C GLY A 129 -5.42 -14.65 23.30
N LEU A 130 -4.84 -13.89 22.36
CA LEU A 130 -4.26 -12.58 22.61
C LEU A 130 -5.23 -11.47 22.25
N SER A 131 -5.83 -11.51 21.07
CA SER A 131 -6.66 -10.41 20.57
C SER A 131 -7.65 -10.91 19.55
N GLU A 132 -8.78 -10.22 19.49
CA GLU A 132 -9.85 -10.51 18.54
C GLU A 132 -10.55 -9.21 18.15
N ALA A 133 -11.03 -9.14 16.91
CA ALA A 133 -11.87 -8.07 16.44
C ALA A 133 -12.77 -8.53 15.29
N THR A 134 -13.88 -7.81 15.11
CA THR A 134 -14.73 -7.89 13.93
C THR A 134 -14.79 -6.52 13.28
N PHE A 135 -14.62 -6.50 11.96
CA PHE A 135 -14.68 -5.31 11.13
C PHE A 135 -15.83 -5.42 10.14
N THR A 136 -16.44 -4.28 9.82
CA THR A 136 -17.36 -4.09 8.69
C THR A 136 -16.70 -3.01 7.82
N PRO A 137 -15.80 -3.40 6.91
CA PRO A 137 -14.86 -2.45 6.35
C PRO A 137 -15.53 -1.38 5.48
N GLU A 138 -15.12 -0.13 5.66
CA GLU A 138 -15.54 0.98 4.80
C GLU A 138 -14.47 1.21 3.72
N TYR A 139 -14.80 0.85 2.48
CA TYR A 139 -13.85 0.92 1.38
C TYR A 139 -13.72 2.31 0.78
N ARG A 140 -12.51 2.62 0.35
CA ARG A 140 -12.20 3.79 -0.48
C ARG A 140 -11.79 3.32 -1.87
N THR A 141 -12.18 4.10 -2.85
CA THR A 141 -11.78 3.86 -4.23
C THR A 141 -10.69 4.82 -4.68
N SER A 142 -9.79 4.35 -5.54
CA SER A 142 -8.72 5.19 -6.10
C SER A 142 -8.24 4.70 -7.46
N ARG A 143 -7.58 5.58 -8.21
CA ARG A 143 -6.89 5.25 -9.48
C ARG A 143 -5.43 5.69 -9.41
N PRO A 144 -4.54 4.90 -8.78
CA PRO A 144 -3.14 5.27 -8.52
C PRO A 144 -2.36 5.58 -9.81
N ASN A 145 -2.74 4.95 -10.92
CA ASN A 145 -2.06 5.09 -12.21
C ASN A 145 -2.57 6.28 -13.05
N GLY A 146 -3.52 7.05 -12.53
CA GLY A 146 -4.11 8.22 -13.18
C GLY A 146 -5.63 8.10 -13.33
N PRO A 147 -6.38 9.21 -13.34
CA PRO A 147 -7.85 9.18 -13.42
C PRO A 147 -8.37 8.53 -14.71
N GLU A 148 -7.59 8.56 -15.78
CA GLU A 148 -7.88 7.93 -17.07
C GLU A 148 -7.57 6.43 -17.11
N CYS A 149 -6.88 5.89 -16.10
CA CYS A 149 -6.46 4.50 -16.06
C CYS A 149 -7.46 3.64 -15.27
N GLU A 150 -7.88 2.55 -15.89
CA GLU A 150 -8.55 1.44 -15.22
C GLU A 150 -7.51 0.41 -14.73
N PRO A 151 -7.84 -0.42 -13.73
CA PRO A 151 -9.09 -0.41 -12.95
C PRO A 151 -9.09 0.62 -11.81
N GLU A 152 -10.27 0.86 -11.26
CA GLU A 152 -10.42 1.51 -9.94
C GLU A 152 -10.12 0.49 -8.82
N CYS A 153 -9.22 0.85 -7.91
CA CYS A 153 -8.82 0.01 -6.78
C CYS A 153 -9.73 0.26 -5.59
N THR A 154 -10.05 -0.78 -4.82
CA THR A 154 -10.98 -0.71 -3.69
C THR A 154 -10.29 -1.21 -2.42
N GLN A 155 -9.87 -0.30 -1.55
CA GLN A 155 -9.00 -0.64 -0.43
C GLN A 155 -9.46 0.00 0.87
N THR A 156 -9.10 -0.62 1.98
CA THR A 156 -9.29 -0.04 3.31
C THR A 156 -8.25 -0.56 4.28
N VAL A 157 -8.03 0.21 5.35
CA VAL A 157 -7.11 -0.11 6.43
C VAL A 157 -7.87 -0.09 7.72
N GLU A 158 -7.77 -1.19 8.46
CA GLU A 158 -8.31 -1.38 9.80
C GLU A 158 -7.16 -1.55 10.79
N GLN A 159 -7.43 -1.37 12.07
CA GLN A 159 -6.41 -1.50 13.11
C GLN A 159 -6.88 -2.45 14.21
N LEU A 160 -6.01 -3.40 14.57
CA LEU A 160 -6.21 -4.32 15.68
C LEU A 160 -5.15 -4.04 16.75
N VAL A 161 -5.60 -3.60 17.92
CA VAL A 161 -4.72 -3.39 19.08
C VAL A 161 -4.47 -4.72 19.78
N MET A 162 -3.20 -5.10 19.87
CA MET A 162 -2.75 -6.30 20.56
C MET A 162 -2.84 -6.15 22.08
N LYS A 163 -3.38 -7.16 22.77
CA LYS A 163 -3.45 -7.25 24.25
C LYS A 163 -2.27 -8.01 24.86
N LEU A 164 -1.09 -7.85 24.27
CA LEU A 164 0.17 -8.36 24.80
C LEU A 164 0.63 -7.50 25.98
#